data_AF-A0A958CAG8-F1
#
_entry.id   AF-A0A958CAG8-F1
#
_cell.length_a   1.000
_cell.length_b   1.000
_cell.length_c   1.000
_cell.angle_alpha   90.00
_cell.angle_beta   90.00
_cell.angle_gamma   90.00
#
_symmetry.space_group_name_H-M   'P 1'
#
loop_
_entity.id
_entity.type
_entity.pdbx_description
1 polymer ?
#
loop_
_entity_poly.entity_id
_entity_poly.type
_entity_poly.pdbx_seq_one_letter_code
_entity_poly.pdbx_strand_id
1 'polypeptide(L)' 'LSEGGEPGPCGWLKDRFGLSWQINPIVLGQMLGDEDRERAGRVMQAMLKMGKIEIAELQRAYDGE' A
#
# COMPACT_ATOMS: atom_id res chain seq x y z
N LEU A 1 2.57 14.76 -8.37
CA LEU A 1 2.44 13.49 -9.12
C LEU A 1 1.06 13.31 -9.76
N SER A 2 0.02 14.00 -9.29
CA SER A 2 -1.35 13.89 -9.82
C SER A 2 -1.75 14.94 -10.86
N GLU A 3 -0.84 15.81 -11.33
CA GLU A 3 -1.19 16.75 -12.42
C GLU A 3 -1.36 15.98 -13.74
N GLY A 4 -2.62 15.63 -14.02
CA GLY A 4 -3.04 14.82 -15.17
C GLY A 4 -2.92 13.31 -14.97
N GLY A 5 -2.67 12.83 -13.75
CA GLY A 5 -2.59 11.40 -13.44
C GLY A 5 -3.82 10.85 -12.71
N GLU A 6 -4.07 9.55 -12.84
CA GLU A 6 -5.21 8.85 -12.24
C GLU A 6 -4.73 7.94 -11.08
N PRO A 7 -5.26 8.11 -9.85
CA PRO A 7 -4.95 7.22 -8.74
C PRO A 7 -5.57 5.83 -8.97
N GLY A 8 -4.85 4.80 -8.54
CA GLY A 8 -5.27 3.40 -8.57
C GLY A 8 -5.22 2.75 -7.18
N PRO A 9 -5.57 1.45 -7.08
CA PRO A 9 -5.55 0.71 -5.82
C PRO A 9 -4.12 0.38 -5.38
N CYS A 10 -3.90 0.12 -4.09
CA CYS A 10 -2.65 -0.45 -3.55
C CYS A 10 -1.38 0.33 -3.94
N GLY A 11 -1.43 1.66 -3.94
CA GLY A 11 -0.32 2.54 -4.28
C GLY A 11 -0.09 2.73 -5.77
N TRP A 12 -0.91 2.11 -6.63
CA TRP A 12 -0.82 2.31 -8.07
C TRP A 12 -1.33 3.69 -8.48
N LEU A 13 -0.76 4.23 -9.55
CA LEU A 13 -1.25 5.40 -10.24
C LEU A 13 -0.82 5.34 -11.70
N LYS A 14 -1.57 5.99 -12.56
CA LYS A 14 -1.22 6.21 -13.96
C LYS A 14 -0.85 7.68 -14.14
N ASP A 15 0.28 7.97 -14.74
CA ASP A 15 0.65 9.36 -15.04
C ASP A 15 -0.07 9.89 -16.29
N ARG A 16 0.14 11.18 -16.61
CA ARG A 16 -0.49 11.85 -17.76
C ARG A 16 -0.16 11.24 -19.13
N PHE A 17 0.86 10.38 -19.22
CA PHE A 17 1.28 9.71 -20.45
C PHE A 17 0.76 8.27 -20.53
N GLY A 18 0.02 7.84 -19.51
CA GLY A 18 -0.53 6.49 -19.44
C GLY A 18 0.41 5.45 -18.82
N LEU A 19 1.57 5.85 -18.30
CA LEU A 19 2.50 4.93 -17.64
C LEU A 19 2.01 4.61 -16.23
N SER A 20 2.04 3.32 -15.89
CA SER A 20 1.66 2.83 -14.57
C SER A 20 2.85 2.84 -13.62
N TRP A 21 2.65 3.47 -12.47
CA TRP A 21 3.60 3.54 -11.37
C TRP A 21 2.99 2.92 -10.13
N GLN A 22 3.83 2.37 -9.26
CA GLN A 22 3.42 1.95 -7.93
C GLN A 22 4.33 2.62 -6.90
N ILE A 23 3.73 3.38 -5.97
CA ILE A 23 4.45 3.89 -4.81
C ILE A 23 4.40 2.81 -3.74
N ASN A 24 5.51 2.07 -3.60
CA ASN A 24 5.64 0.96 -2.68
C ASN A 24 6.65 1.29 -1.56
N PRO A 25 6.19 1.62 -0.33
CA PRO A 25 7.08 1.86 0.80
C PRO A 25 7.89 0.61 1.16
N ILE A 26 9.16 0.77 1.51
CA ILE A 26 10.04 -0.35 1.91
C ILE A 26 9.42 -1.17 3.05
N VAL A 27 8.80 -0.49 4.02
CA VAL A 27 8.16 -1.11 5.18
C VAL A 27 6.98 -2.02 4.81
N LEU A 28 6.25 -1.73 3.72
CA LEU A 28 5.14 -2.57 3.27
C LEU A 28 5.64 -3.97 2.87
N GLY A 29 6.78 -4.03 2.18
CA GLY A 29 7.41 -5.31 1.82
C GLY A 29 7.88 -6.10 3.05
N GLN A 30 8.39 -5.41 4.08
CA GLN A 30 8.80 -6.05 5.34
C GLN A 30 7.59 -6.62 6.09
N MET A 31 6.53 -5.83 6.23
CA MET A 31 5.30 -6.23 6.94
C MET A 31 4.56 -7.38 6.26
N LEU A 32 4.49 -7.38 4.92
CA LEU A 32 3.86 -8.47 4.16
C LEU A 32 4.70 -9.75 4.15
N GLY A 33 6.01 -9.62 4.33
CA GLY A 33 6.96 -10.73 4.40
C GLY A 33 7.18 -11.28 5.81
N ASP A 34 6.43 -10.82 6.81
CA ASP A 34 6.60 -11.25 8.19
C ASP A 34 6.30 -12.75 8.37
N GLU A 35 7.00 -13.40 9.30
CA GLU A 35 6.79 -14.82 9.62
C GLU A 35 5.43 -15.06 10.28
N ASP A 36 4.92 -14.08 11.03
CA ASP A 36 3.57 -14.06 11.56
C ASP A 36 2.57 -13.77 10.44
N ARG A 37 2.00 -14.86 9.91
CA ARG A 37 0.99 -14.86 8.84
C ARG A 37 -0.26 -14.06 9.22
N GLU A 38 -0.61 -13.95 10.49
CA GLU A 38 -1.78 -13.18 10.92
C GLU A 38 -1.51 -11.68 10.85
N ARG A 39 -0.33 -11.24 11.31
CA ARG A 39 0.13 -9.84 11.14
C ARG A 39 0.20 -9.44 9.68
N ALA A 40 0.89 -10.24 8.87
CA ALA A 40 1.00 -10.00 7.43
C ALA A 40 -0.39 -9.98 6.76
N GLY A 41 -1.29 -10.86 7.20
CA GLY A 41 -2.68 -10.90 6.75
C GLY A 41 -3.44 -9.61 7.04
N ARG A 42 -3.33 -9.03 8.24
CA ARG A 42 -3.98 -7.75 8.57
C ARG A 42 -3.45 -6.60 7.72
N VAL A 43 -2.14 -6.53 7.51
CA VAL A 43 -1.52 -5.53 6.64
C VAL A 43 -2.02 -5.67 5.20
N MET A 44 -2.11 -6.90 4.68
CA MET A 44 -2.67 -7.14 3.35
C MET A 44 -4.13 -6.66 3.26
N GLN A 45 -4.97 -6.96 4.26
CA GLN A 45 -6.37 -6.52 4.29
C GLN A 45 -6.51 -5.00 4.37
N ALA A 46 -5.62 -4.32 5.10
CA ALA A 46 -5.59 -2.86 5.16
C ALA A 46 -5.16 -2.26 3.81
N MET A 47 -4.07 -2.78 3.21
CA MET A 47 -3.54 -2.33 1.91
C MET A 47 -4.59 -2.43 0.79
N LEU A 48 -5.36 -3.51 0.74
CA LEU A 48 -6.39 -3.72 -0.30
C LEU A 48 -7.49 -2.66 -0.31
N LYS A 49 -7.69 -1.96 0.82
CA LYS A 49 -8.67 -0.88 0.97
C LYS A 49 -8.09 0.49 0.61
N MET A 50 -6.78 0.57 0.36
CA MET A 50 -6.07 1.82 0.11
C MET A 50 -5.93 2.11 -1.39
N GLY A 51 -6.13 3.37 -1.76
CA GLY A 51 -5.63 3.90 -3.03
C GLY A 51 -4.17 4.33 -2.88
N LYS A 52 -3.93 5.36 -2.06
CA LYS A 52 -2.59 5.75 -1.60
C LYS A 52 -2.20 4.93 -0.37
N ILE A 53 -0.97 4.43 -0.34
CA ILE A 53 -0.45 3.71 0.83
C ILE A 53 -0.19 4.69 1.98
N GLU A 54 -0.88 4.49 3.09
CA GLU A 54 -0.68 5.23 4.34
C GLU A 54 0.05 4.36 5.36
N ILE A 55 1.32 4.68 5.61
CA ILE A 55 2.20 3.86 6.46
C ILE A 55 1.66 3.72 7.89
N ALA A 56 1.07 4.78 8.44
CA ALA A 56 0.51 4.76 9.79
C ALA A 56 -0.66 3.78 9.94
N GLU A 57 -1.52 3.67 8.91
CA GLU A 57 -2.62 2.71 8.90
C GLU A 57 -2.11 1.27 8.76
N LEU A 58 -1.09 1.06 7.93
CA LEU A 58 -0.45 -0.25 7.81
C LEU A 58 0.19 -0.67 9.14
N GLN A 59 0.83 0.27 9.85
CA GLN A 59 1.41 0.01 11.16
C GLN A 59 0.33 -0.36 12.19
N ARG A 60 -0.79 0.36 12.26
CA ARG A 60 -1.92 -0.02 13.12
C ARG A 60 -2.44 -1.42 12.82
N ALA A 61 -2.66 -1.72 11.53
CA ALA A 61 -3.11 -3.04 11.12
C ALA A 61 -2.10 -4.14 11.48
N TYR A 62 -0.81 -3.84 11.33
CA TYR A 62 0.29 -4.73 11.72
C TYR A 62 0.27 -5.01 13.23
N ASP A 63 0.13 -3.96 14.05
CA ASP A 63 0.08 -4.03 15.52
C ASP A 63 -1.24 -4.64 16.05
N GLY A 64 -2.28 -4.68 15.22
CA GLY A 64 -3.59 -5.26 15.54
C GLY A 64 -4.56 -4.28 16.20
N GLU A 65 -4.38 -2.98 15.95
CA GLU A 65 -5.21 -1.87 16.44
C GLU A 65 -6.34 -1.48 15.47
#